data_AF-A0A9E1ZYZ1-F1
#
_entry.id   AF-A0A9E1ZYZ1-F1
#
_cell.length_a   1.000
_cell.length_b   1.000
_cell.length_c   1.000
_cell.angle_alpha   90.00
_cell.angle_beta   90.00
_cell.angle_gamma   90.00
#
_symmetry.space_group_name_H-M   'P 1'
#
loop_
_entity.id
_entity.type
_entity.pdbx_description
1 polymer ?
#
loop_
_entity_poly.entity_id
_entity_poly.type
_entity_poly.pdbx_seq_one_letter_code
_entity_poly.pdbx_strand_id
1 'polypeptide(L)'
;MIAEVGHFALVLALVVAMVQASVPMVGAARNNEVWMALCRPAAIAQFLLVALSFLCLTYAFVTSDFSVITVAQNSHTDKPLIYKISGVWGNHEGSMLLWVLILSIFGSAVAFFGSNLPPGLRARALAVQALIAVGFYLFLLLTSNPFERVIPPPINGNDLNPLLQDFGLAIHPPMLYLGYVGFSMAFSFAIAALIEGRVDAAWARWVRPWTMAAWCFLT
;
A
#
# COMPACT_ATOMS: atom_id res chain seq x y z
N MET A 1 21.92 -4.97 -4.20
CA MET A 1 20.97 -5.94 -4.78
C MET A 1 19.60 -5.94 -4.11
N ILE A 2 19.50 -5.87 -2.76
CA ILE A 2 18.18 -5.84 -2.09
C ILE A 2 17.35 -4.60 -2.47
N ALA A 3 17.99 -3.43 -2.54
CA ALA A 3 17.32 -2.19 -2.96
C ALA A 3 16.75 -2.30 -4.39
N GLU A 4 17.51 -2.90 -5.30
CA GLU A 4 17.11 -3.12 -6.69
C GLU A 4 15.94 -4.11 -6.81
N VAL A 5 15.92 -5.17 -5.98
CA VAL A 5 14.77 -6.09 -5.88
C VAL A 5 13.53 -5.35 -5.37
N GLY A 6 13.67 -4.54 -4.32
CA GLY A 6 12.57 -3.77 -3.75
C GLY A 6 11.99 -2.74 -4.74
N HIS A 7 12.86 -2.05 -5.48
CA HIS A 7 12.47 -1.11 -6.53
C HIS A 7 11.79 -1.83 -7.70
N PHE A 8 12.37 -2.94 -8.18
CA PHE A 8 11.77 -3.71 -9.26
C PHE A 8 10.39 -4.28 -8.90
N ALA A 9 10.23 -4.78 -7.67
CA ALA A 9 8.94 -5.22 -7.17
C ALA A 9 7.90 -4.09 -7.16
N LEU A 10 8.31 -2.85 -6.83
CA LEU A 10 7.44 -1.68 -6.86
C LEU A 10 7.01 -1.30 -8.29
N VAL A 11 7.92 -1.38 -9.26
CA VAL A 11 7.61 -1.18 -10.69
C VAL A 11 6.61 -2.24 -11.19
N LEU A 12 6.83 -3.51 -10.83
CA LEU A 12 5.87 -4.56 -11.18
C LEU A 12 4.51 -4.34 -10.50
N ALA A 13 4.49 -3.87 -9.25
CA ALA A 13 3.25 -3.55 -8.55
C ALA A 13 2.45 -2.47 -9.28
N LEU A 14 3.12 -1.44 -9.82
CA LEU A 14 2.48 -0.43 -10.69
C LEU A 14 1.85 -1.07 -11.93
N VAL A 15 2.58 -1.92 -12.64
CA VAL A 15 2.06 -2.60 -13.85
C VAL A 15 0.82 -3.44 -13.52
N VAL A 16 0.88 -4.22 -12.44
CA VAL A 16 -0.26 -5.02 -11.97
C VAL A 16 -1.44 -4.12 -11.59
N ALA A 17 -1.19 -3.00 -10.91
CA ALA A 17 -2.23 -2.06 -10.52
C ALA A 17 -2.90 -1.39 -11.73
N MET A 18 -2.15 -1.04 -12.78
CA MET A 18 -2.72 -0.53 -14.02
C MET A 18 -3.64 -1.57 -14.70
N VAL A 19 -3.23 -2.84 -14.71
CA VAL A 19 -4.06 -3.94 -15.22
C VAL A 19 -5.30 -4.12 -14.35
N GLN A 20 -5.16 -4.12 -13.02
CA GLN A 20 -6.27 -4.25 -12.06
C GLN A 20 -7.26 -3.08 -12.13
N ALA A 21 -6.78 -1.85 -12.39
CA ALA A 21 -7.62 -0.67 -12.50
C ALA A 21 -8.42 -0.65 -13.81
N SER A 22 -7.88 -1.22 -14.89
CA SER A 22 -8.47 -1.13 -16.22
C SER A 22 -9.27 -2.37 -16.62
N VAL A 23 -8.67 -3.56 -16.61
CA VAL A 23 -9.26 -4.77 -17.20
C VAL A 23 -10.55 -5.20 -16.48
N PRO A 24 -10.60 -5.31 -15.13
CA PRO A 24 -11.85 -5.63 -14.44
C PRO A 24 -12.93 -4.54 -14.59
N MET A 25 -12.55 -3.27 -14.66
CA MET A 25 -13.47 -2.16 -14.88
C MET A 25 -14.16 -2.28 -16.25
N VAL A 26 -13.38 -2.50 -17.31
CA VAL A 26 -13.91 -2.71 -18.67
C VAL A 26 -14.67 -4.03 -18.75
N GLY A 27 -14.20 -5.08 -18.08
CA GLY A 27 -14.89 -6.37 -17.98
C GLY A 27 -16.29 -6.22 -17.41
N ALA A 28 -16.43 -5.44 -16.33
CA ALA A 28 -17.72 -5.17 -15.71
C ALA A 28 -18.64 -4.32 -16.60
N ALA A 29 -18.09 -3.37 -17.38
CA ALA A 29 -18.87 -2.59 -18.35
C ALA A 29 -19.36 -3.42 -19.54
N ARG A 30 -18.63 -4.48 -19.92
CA ARG A 30 -18.96 -5.38 -21.04
C ARG A 30 -19.66 -6.67 -20.61
N ASN A 31 -19.95 -6.81 -19.31
CA ASN A 31 -20.46 -8.05 -18.72
C ASN A 31 -19.59 -9.29 -19.05
N ASN A 32 -18.27 -9.11 -19.11
CA ASN A 32 -17.30 -10.18 -19.38
C ASN A 32 -16.75 -10.73 -18.07
N GLU A 33 -17.19 -11.94 -17.70
CA GLU A 33 -16.84 -12.59 -16.45
C GLU A 33 -15.35 -12.89 -16.30
N VAL A 34 -14.67 -13.26 -17.39
CA VAL A 34 -13.23 -13.57 -17.38
C VAL A 34 -12.41 -12.33 -17.03
N TRP A 35 -12.77 -11.19 -17.61
CA TRP A 35 -12.07 -9.92 -17.36
C TRP A 35 -12.36 -9.41 -15.94
N MET A 36 -13.60 -9.56 -15.45
CA MET A 36 -13.94 -9.27 -14.06
C MET A 36 -13.17 -10.16 -13.09
N ALA A 37 -13.00 -11.45 -13.40
CA ALA A 37 -12.32 -12.41 -12.53
C ALA A 37 -10.85 -12.05 -12.26
N LEU A 38 -10.21 -11.30 -13.17
CA LEU A 38 -8.82 -10.84 -13.02
C LEU A 38 -8.61 -9.93 -11.79
N CYS A 39 -9.66 -9.29 -11.27
CA CYS A 39 -9.53 -8.40 -10.10
C CYS A 39 -8.91 -9.07 -8.88
N ARG A 40 -9.22 -10.35 -8.63
CA ARG A 40 -8.76 -11.09 -7.45
C ARG A 40 -7.27 -11.43 -7.50
N PRO A 41 -6.76 -12.16 -8.52
CA PRO A 41 -5.33 -12.46 -8.60
C PRO A 41 -4.48 -11.20 -8.74
N ALA A 42 -4.98 -10.15 -9.42
CA ALA A 42 -4.24 -8.89 -9.53
C ALA A 42 -4.10 -8.19 -8.16
N ALA A 43 -5.16 -8.12 -7.35
CA ALA A 43 -5.10 -7.53 -6.00
C ALA A 43 -4.14 -8.29 -5.08
N ILE A 44 -4.11 -9.61 -5.18
CA ILE A 44 -3.19 -10.46 -4.41
C ILE A 44 -1.75 -10.24 -4.88
N ALA A 45 -1.50 -10.25 -6.20
CA ALA A 45 -0.18 -10.00 -6.76
C ALA A 45 0.34 -8.61 -6.37
N GLN A 46 -0.51 -7.58 -6.40
CA GLN A 46 -0.17 -6.23 -5.97
C GLN A 46 0.27 -6.21 -4.50
N PHE A 47 -0.50 -6.85 -3.60
CA PHE A 47 -0.12 -6.96 -2.19
C PHE A 47 1.23 -7.66 -2.00
N LEU A 48 1.44 -8.80 -2.65
CA LEU A 48 2.69 -9.55 -2.52
C LEU A 48 3.90 -8.77 -3.02
N LEU A 49 3.76 -8.04 -4.12
CA LEU A 49 4.83 -7.23 -4.70
C LEU A 49 5.18 -6.03 -3.81
N VAL A 50 4.18 -5.32 -3.27
CA VAL A 50 4.45 -4.21 -2.33
C VAL A 50 4.97 -4.72 -0.99
N ALA A 51 4.46 -5.83 -0.49
CA ALA A 51 4.99 -6.45 0.73
C ALA A 51 6.47 -6.82 0.56
N LEU A 52 6.85 -7.42 -0.59
CA LEU A 52 8.24 -7.68 -0.91
C LEU A 52 9.08 -6.40 -0.95
N SER A 53 8.58 -5.35 -1.61
CA SER A 53 9.22 -4.04 -1.66
C SER A 53 9.44 -3.46 -0.26
N PHE A 54 8.40 -3.43 0.56
CA PHE A 54 8.45 -2.95 1.94
C PHE A 54 9.42 -3.75 2.81
N LEU A 55 9.46 -5.08 2.66
CA LEU A 55 10.42 -5.94 3.37
C LEU A 55 11.86 -5.69 2.92
N CYS A 56 12.10 -5.41 1.63
CA CYS A 56 13.43 -5.03 1.14
C CYS A 56 13.90 -3.70 1.76
N LEU A 57 13.00 -2.69 1.83
CA LEU A 57 13.31 -1.42 2.48
C LEU A 57 13.57 -1.62 3.99
N THR A 58 12.73 -2.40 4.65
CA THR A 58 12.89 -2.75 6.07
C THR A 58 14.23 -3.42 6.34
N TYR A 59 14.61 -4.37 5.47
CA TYR A 59 15.91 -5.02 5.55
C TYR A 59 17.06 -4.00 5.46
N ALA A 60 17.01 -3.10 4.47
CA ALA A 60 18.01 -2.05 4.30
C ALA A 60 18.15 -1.15 5.54
N PHE A 61 17.04 -0.78 6.18
CA PHE A 61 17.04 -0.04 7.45
C PHE A 61 17.67 -0.83 8.60
N VAL A 62 17.29 -2.10 8.77
CA VAL A 62 17.77 -2.97 9.86
C VAL A 62 19.26 -3.25 9.73
N THR A 63 19.76 -3.49 8.51
CA THR A 63 21.19 -3.72 8.26
C THR A 63 21.99 -2.43 8.07
N SER A 64 21.37 -1.26 8.23
CA SER A 64 22.02 0.04 8.06
C SER A 64 22.72 0.18 6.69
N ASP A 65 22.02 -0.22 5.62
CA ASP A 65 22.53 -0.07 4.25
C ASP A 65 22.46 1.40 3.80
N PHE A 66 23.50 2.16 4.14
CA PHE A 66 23.61 3.59 3.83
C PHE A 66 23.84 3.89 2.35
N SER A 67 23.93 2.88 1.49
CA SER A 67 23.92 3.11 0.04
C SER A 67 22.53 3.44 -0.51
N VAL A 68 21.48 3.30 0.29
CA VAL A 68 20.13 3.83 0.04
C VAL A 68 19.97 5.18 0.74
N ILE A 69 19.61 6.24 -0.01
CA ILE A 69 19.55 7.61 0.51
C ILE A 69 18.57 7.75 1.68
N THR A 70 17.40 7.12 1.59
CA THR A 70 16.37 7.14 2.63
C THR A 70 16.88 6.52 3.94
N VAL A 71 17.70 5.45 3.86
CA VAL A 71 18.31 4.82 5.03
C VAL A 71 19.41 5.71 5.60
N ALA A 72 20.27 6.26 4.74
CA ALA A 72 21.33 7.18 5.15
C ALA A 72 20.79 8.44 5.85
N GLN A 73 19.64 8.94 5.42
CA GLN A 73 19.05 10.15 6.00
C GLN A 73 18.26 9.90 7.30
N ASN A 74 17.83 8.66 7.57
CA ASN A 74 16.84 8.38 8.62
C ASN A 74 17.22 7.22 9.56
N SER A 75 18.48 6.75 9.52
CA SER A 75 18.97 5.65 10.36
C SER A 75 20.41 5.90 10.82
N HIS A 76 20.87 5.10 11.79
CA HIS A 76 22.24 5.12 12.30
C HIS A 76 22.62 3.71 12.78
N THR A 77 23.90 3.36 12.78
CA THR A 77 24.38 2.02 13.18
C THR A 77 23.96 1.65 14.60
N ASP A 78 24.09 2.62 15.51
CA ASP A 78 23.94 2.41 16.96
C ASP A 78 22.49 2.50 17.45
N LYS A 79 21.54 2.71 16.52
CA LYS A 79 20.12 2.77 16.87
C LYS A 79 19.60 1.44 17.42
N PRO A 80 18.77 1.49 18.48
CA PRO A 80 17.94 0.36 18.86
C PRO A 80 17.12 -0.17 17.68
N LEU A 81 16.97 -1.49 17.59
CA LEU A 81 16.32 -2.16 16.45
C LEU A 81 14.91 -1.62 16.17
N ILE A 82 14.13 -1.33 17.21
CA ILE A 82 12.78 -0.76 17.07
C ILE A 82 12.79 0.53 16.25
N TYR A 83 13.79 1.40 16.43
CA TYR A 83 13.89 2.67 15.72
C TYR A 83 14.54 2.54 14.33
N LYS A 84 15.25 1.43 14.07
CA LYS A 84 15.60 1.07 12.70
C LYS A 84 14.37 0.63 11.92
N ILE A 85 13.51 -0.20 12.53
CA ILE A 85 12.26 -0.64 11.91
C ILE A 85 11.30 0.53 11.73
N SER A 86 11.05 1.33 12.78
CA SER A 86 10.15 2.47 12.67
C SER A 86 10.71 3.58 11.78
N GLY A 87 12.03 3.65 11.62
CA GLY A 87 12.69 4.52 10.63
C GLY A 87 12.16 4.30 9.21
N VAL A 88 11.69 3.09 8.87
CA VAL A 88 11.07 2.78 7.56
C VAL A 88 9.88 3.71 7.29
N TRP A 89 9.03 3.97 8.28
CA TRP A 89 7.87 4.86 8.16
C TRP A 89 8.02 6.17 8.96
N GLY A 90 9.22 6.48 9.43
CA GLY A 90 9.56 7.72 10.11
C GLY A 90 9.96 8.86 9.16
N ASN A 91 9.91 8.59 7.86
CA ASN A 91 10.31 9.50 6.78
C ASN A 91 9.22 9.53 5.70
N HIS A 92 9.34 10.46 4.77
CA HIS A 92 8.33 10.71 3.75
C HIS A 92 8.18 9.53 2.76
N GLU A 93 9.27 9.06 2.15
CA GLU A 93 9.28 8.01 1.11
C GLU A 93 8.73 6.70 1.64
N GLY A 94 9.23 6.25 2.79
CA GLY A 94 8.84 4.97 3.37
C GLY A 94 7.47 5.01 4.05
N SER A 95 7.00 6.18 4.52
CA SER A 95 5.59 6.36 4.91
C SER A 95 4.65 6.18 3.72
N MET A 96 5.01 6.72 2.55
CA MET A 96 4.22 6.51 1.33
C MET A 96 4.23 5.05 0.89
N LEU A 97 5.34 4.33 1.07
CA LEU A 97 5.36 2.88 0.81
C LEU A 97 4.48 2.10 1.79
N LEU A 98 4.49 2.45 3.08
CA LEU A 98 3.58 1.89 4.10
C LEU A 98 2.12 2.16 3.75
N TRP A 99 1.81 3.37 3.28
CA TRP A 99 0.48 3.75 2.83
C TRP A 99 -0.04 2.82 1.75
N VAL A 100 0.76 2.57 0.70
CA VAL A 100 0.35 1.68 -0.40
C VAL A 100 0.33 0.21 0.03
N LEU A 101 1.19 -0.19 0.97
CA LEU A 101 1.11 -1.52 1.59
C LEU A 101 -0.26 -1.72 2.25
N ILE A 102 -0.70 -0.78 3.09
CA ILE A 102 -2.00 -0.85 3.76
C ILE A 102 -3.15 -0.80 2.75
N LEU A 103 -3.07 0.08 1.74
CA LEU A 103 -4.05 0.14 0.64
C LEU A 103 -4.23 -1.23 -0.04
N SER A 104 -3.12 -1.93 -0.29
CA SER A 104 -3.10 -3.27 -0.90
C SER A 104 -3.55 -4.38 0.05
N ILE A 105 -3.34 -4.23 1.37
CA ILE A 105 -3.89 -5.14 2.39
C ILE A 105 -5.42 -5.11 2.34
N PHE A 106 -6.05 -3.93 2.34
CA PHE A 106 -7.51 -3.82 2.24
C PHE A 106 -8.03 -4.36 0.90
N GLY A 107 -7.35 -4.05 -0.22
CA GLY A 107 -7.72 -4.57 -1.54
C GLY A 107 -7.64 -6.11 -1.62
N SER A 108 -6.54 -6.70 -1.14
CA SER A 108 -6.38 -8.16 -1.11
C SER A 108 -7.35 -8.83 -0.13
N ALA A 109 -7.65 -8.21 1.02
CA ALA A 109 -8.65 -8.69 1.96
C ALA A 109 -10.05 -8.78 1.30
N VAL A 110 -10.46 -7.78 0.51
CA VAL A 110 -11.70 -7.84 -0.27
C VAL A 110 -11.62 -8.94 -1.34
N ALA A 111 -10.47 -9.15 -1.99
CA ALA A 111 -10.30 -10.23 -2.95
C ALA A 111 -10.46 -11.63 -2.32
N PHE A 112 -10.01 -11.81 -1.07
CA PHE A 112 -10.15 -13.07 -0.33
C PHE A 112 -11.55 -13.27 0.26
N PHE A 113 -12.06 -12.30 1.02
CA PHE A 113 -13.29 -12.44 1.80
C PHE A 113 -14.56 -12.01 1.06
N GLY A 114 -14.44 -11.26 -0.04
CA GLY A 114 -15.56 -10.74 -0.84
C GLY A 114 -16.15 -11.74 -1.84
N SER A 115 -16.17 -13.05 -1.52
CA SER A 115 -16.73 -14.08 -2.41
C SER A 115 -18.24 -13.95 -2.59
N ASN A 116 -18.94 -13.39 -1.61
CA ASN A 116 -20.38 -13.13 -1.59
C ASN A 116 -20.82 -11.84 -2.31
N LEU A 117 -19.86 -11.05 -2.81
CA LEU A 117 -20.15 -9.82 -3.55
C LEU A 117 -20.61 -10.15 -4.97
N PRO A 118 -21.57 -9.39 -5.55
CA PRO A 118 -21.83 -9.43 -6.97
C PRO A 118 -20.53 -9.23 -7.78
N PRO A 119 -20.25 -10.05 -8.80
CA PRO A 119 -18.98 -9.99 -9.54
C PRO A 119 -18.64 -8.59 -10.08
N GLY A 120 -19.64 -7.89 -10.62
CA GLY A 120 -19.49 -6.52 -11.13
C GLY A 120 -19.08 -5.52 -10.04
N LEU A 121 -19.76 -5.54 -8.89
CA LEU A 121 -19.43 -4.67 -7.76
C LEU A 121 -18.01 -4.92 -7.24
N ARG A 122 -17.62 -6.19 -7.07
CA ARG A 122 -16.27 -6.55 -6.62
C ARG A 122 -15.21 -6.10 -7.62
N ALA A 123 -15.43 -6.37 -8.91
CA ALA A 123 -14.50 -5.97 -9.96
C ALA A 123 -14.28 -4.45 -9.99
N ARG A 124 -15.37 -3.68 -9.92
CA ARG A 124 -15.32 -2.20 -9.88
C ARG A 124 -14.66 -1.67 -8.61
N ALA A 125 -15.00 -2.21 -7.44
CA ALA A 125 -14.42 -1.77 -6.17
C ALA A 125 -12.90 -2.02 -6.13
N LEU A 126 -12.44 -3.21 -6.54
CA LEU A 126 -11.01 -3.51 -6.61
C LEU A 126 -10.29 -2.72 -7.71
N ALA A 127 -10.97 -2.38 -8.80
CA ALA A 127 -10.41 -1.51 -9.85
C ALA A 127 -10.24 -0.05 -9.38
N VAL A 128 -11.22 0.50 -8.65
CA VAL A 128 -11.10 1.85 -8.04
C VAL A 128 -9.98 1.87 -7.00
N GLN A 129 -9.88 0.84 -6.16
CA GLN A 129 -8.79 0.69 -5.19
C GLN A 129 -7.42 0.69 -5.88
N ALA A 130 -7.30 -0.05 -7.00
CA ALA A 130 -6.08 -0.06 -7.80
C ALA A 130 -5.79 1.27 -8.49
N LEU A 131 -6.81 2.02 -8.92
CA LEU A 131 -6.63 3.34 -9.50
C LEU A 131 -6.01 4.31 -8.50
N ILE A 132 -6.42 4.26 -7.23
CA ILE A 132 -5.77 5.01 -6.15
C ILE A 132 -4.31 4.55 -6.01
N ALA A 133 -4.07 3.24 -6.01
CA ALA A 133 -2.73 2.68 -5.89
C ALA A 133 -1.80 3.13 -7.03
N VAL A 134 -2.28 3.18 -8.27
CA VAL A 134 -1.52 3.69 -9.43
C VAL A 134 -0.99 5.10 -9.17
N GLY A 135 -1.83 6.00 -8.63
CA GLY A 135 -1.40 7.35 -8.28
C GLY A 135 -0.23 7.37 -7.29
N PHE A 136 -0.33 6.60 -6.21
CA PHE A 136 0.76 6.51 -5.22
C PHE A 136 2.00 5.78 -5.74
N TYR A 137 1.86 4.75 -6.58
CA TYR A 137 3.01 4.09 -7.20
C TYR A 137 3.76 5.04 -8.14
N LEU A 138 3.05 5.83 -8.94
CA LEU A 138 3.66 6.85 -9.79
C LEU A 138 4.37 7.91 -8.93
N PHE A 139 3.75 8.35 -7.84
CA PHE A 139 4.38 9.28 -6.89
C PHE A 139 5.67 8.71 -6.28
N LEU A 140 5.64 7.46 -5.81
CA LEU A 140 6.82 6.77 -5.28
C LEU A 140 7.92 6.64 -6.33
N LEU A 141 7.59 6.18 -7.55
CA LEU A 141 8.61 5.90 -8.56
C LEU A 141 9.20 7.15 -9.20
N LEU A 142 8.41 8.22 -9.35
CA LEU A 142 8.83 9.44 -10.06
C LEU A 142 9.34 10.55 -9.14
N THR A 143 8.83 10.65 -7.91
CA THR A 143 9.08 11.81 -7.04
C THR A 143 9.57 11.49 -5.64
N SER A 144 9.27 10.31 -5.09
CA SER A 144 9.60 9.97 -3.69
C SER A 144 10.06 8.50 -3.61
N ASN A 145 11.18 8.20 -4.25
CA ASN A 145 11.65 6.84 -4.42
C ASN A 145 12.41 6.34 -3.17
N PRO A 146 11.88 5.34 -2.44
CA PRO A 146 12.52 4.86 -1.20
C PRO A 146 13.81 4.06 -1.44
N PHE A 147 14.14 3.74 -2.69
CA PHE A 147 15.33 2.95 -3.07
C PHE A 147 16.37 3.77 -3.82
N GLU A 148 16.25 5.09 -3.83
CA GLU A 148 17.23 5.96 -4.46
C GLU A 148 18.63 5.73 -3.86
N ARG A 149 19.63 5.68 -4.74
CA ARG A 149 21.00 5.28 -4.41
C ARG A 149 21.87 6.50 -4.21
N VAL A 150 22.80 6.41 -3.25
CA VAL A 150 23.82 7.44 -3.02
C VAL A 150 25.21 6.83 -3.21
N ILE A 151 26.06 7.50 -3.99
CA ILE A 151 27.42 7.07 -4.32
C ILE A 151 28.37 8.29 -4.20
N PRO A 152 29.45 8.23 -3.41
CA PRO A 152 29.79 7.13 -2.49
C PRO A 152 28.81 7.05 -1.30
N PRO A 153 28.55 5.84 -0.77
CA PRO A 153 27.73 5.72 0.43
C PRO A 153 28.44 6.36 1.64
N PRO A 154 27.72 7.11 2.50
CA PRO A 154 28.30 7.64 3.71
C PRO A 154 28.66 6.53 4.68
N ILE A 155 29.66 6.80 5.55
CA ILE A 155 30.15 5.83 6.55
C ILE A 155 29.08 5.55 7.61
N ASN A 156 28.26 6.54 7.95
CA ASN A 156 27.12 6.41 8.86
C ASN A 156 25.94 7.27 8.38
N GLY A 157 24.75 6.99 8.90
CA GLY A 157 23.55 7.79 8.60
C GLY A 157 23.34 8.96 9.57
N ASN A 158 22.40 9.84 9.22
CA ASN A 158 22.11 11.10 9.92
C ASN A 158 21.18 10.92 11.13
N ASP A 159 20.94 9.68 11.55
CA ASP A 159 19.98 9.30 12.57
C ASP A 159 18.52 9.54 12.14
N LEU A 160 17.57 9.10 12.96
CA LEU A 160 16.14 9.41 12.81
C LEU A 160 15.88 10.65 13.63
N ASN A 161 14.96 11.51 13.17
CA ASN A 161 14.48 12.64 13.96
C ASN A 161 14.26 12.22 15.43
N PRO A 162 14.94 12.84 16.41
CA PRO A 162 14.86 12.46 17.82
C PRO A 162 13.43 12.40 18.36
N LEU A 163 12.53 13.23 17.81
CA LEU A 163 11.11 13.22 18.18
C LEU A 163 10.44 11.87 17.88
N LEU A 164 10.88 11.16 16.84
CA LEU A 164 10.31 9.88 16.42
C LEU A 164 10.90 8.68 17.16
N GLN A 165 11.81 8.92 18.12
CA GLN A 165 12.44 7.89 18.94
C GLN A 165 11.67 7.67 20.25
N ASP A 166 10.35 7.59 20.13
CA ASP A 166 9.42 7.25 21.20
C ASP A 166 8.60 6.02 20.78
N PHE A 167 8.25 5.17 21.75
CA PHE A 167 7.48 3.95 21.46
C PHE A 167 6.10 4.27 20.86
N GLY A 168 5.42 5.29 21.39
CA GLY A 168 4.12 5.73 20.88
C GLY A 168 4.21 6.19 19.43
N LEU A 169 5.25 6.96 19.08
CA LEU A 169 5.48 7.43 17.71
C LEU A 169 6.00 6.34 16.77
N ALA A 170 6.60 5.26 17.29
CA ALA A 170 6.91 4.08 16.49
C ALA A 170 5.64 3.33 16.04
N ILE A 171 4.63 3.22 16.90
CA ILE A 171 3.40 2.46 16.62
C ILE A 171 2.25 3.32 16.03
N HIS A 172 2.27 4.63 16.27
CA HIS A 172 1.18 5.53 15.90
C HIS A 172 0.96 5.63 14.38
N PRO A 173 1.98 5.83 13.52
CA PRO A 173 1.73 5.96 12.07
C PRO A 173 1.11 4.71 11.43
N PRO A 174 1.56 3.47 11.73
CA PRO A 174 0.88 2.26 11.26
C PRO A 174 -0.59 2.19 11.66
N MET A 175 -0.92 2.50 12.93
CA MET A 175 -2.31 2.53 13.39
C MET A 175 -3.12 3.61 12.65
N LEU A 176 -2.59 4.82 12.60
CA LEU A 176 -3.25 5.95 11.96
C LEU A 176 -3.54 5.67 10.47
N TYR A 177 -2.60 5.05 9.77
CA TYR A 177 -2.76 4.68 8.37
C TYR A 177 -3.72 3.50 8.18
N LEU A 178 -3.74 2.51 9.07
CA LEU A 178 -4.77 1.46 9.04
C LEU A 178 -6.18 2.07 9.09
N GLY A 179 -6.36 3.17 9.82
CA GLY A 179 -7.58 3.94 9.82
C GLY A 179 -7.81 4.75 8.53
N TYR A 180 -7.00 5.77 8.28
CA TYR A 180 -7.22 6.67 7.14
C TYR A 180 -7.18 5.97 5.78
N VAL A 181 -6.18 5.10 5.57
CA VAL A 181 -6.07 4.34 4.32
C VAL A 181 -7.14 3.27 4.27
N GLY A 182 -7.57 2.69 5.40
CA GLY A 182 -8.68 1.74 5.42
C GLY A 182 -9.99 2.30 4.85
N PHE A 183 -10.26 3.58 5.07
CA PHE A 183 -11.42 4.27 4.48
C PHE A 183 -11.39 4.37 2.96
N SER A 184 -10.24 4.19 2.31
CA SER A 184 -10.17 4.06 0.85
C SER A 184 -11.04 2.91 0.33
N MET A 185 -11.20 1.83 1.10
CA MET A 185 -12.02 0.70 0.68
C MET A 185 -13.51 1.07 0.70
N ALA A 186 -13.96 1.82 1.71
CA ALA A 186 -15.32 2.34 1.76
C ALA A 186 -15.60 3.28 0.58
N PHE A 187 -14.65 4.17 0.27
CA PHE A 187 -14.70 5.01 -0.92
C PHE A 187 -14.79 4.18 -2.21
N SER A 188 -13.92 3.19 -2.38
CA SER A 188 -13.90 2.31 -3.56
C SER A 188 -15.23 1.57 -3.77
N PHE A 189 -15.85 1.08 -2.70
CA PHE A 189 -17.20 0.49 -2.78
C PHE A 189 -18.29 1.51 -3.11
N ALA A 190 -18.20 2.74 -2.60
CA ALA A 190 -19.15 3.80 -2.91
C ALA A 190 -19.10 4.15 -4.41
N ILE A 191 -17.90 4.38 -4.95
CA ILE A 191 -17.70 4.64 -6.38
C ILE A 191 -18.19 3.46 -7.23
N ALA A 192 -17.85 2.23 -6.84
CA ALA A 192 -18.32 1.04 -7.54
C ALA A 192 -19.85 0.95 -7.60
N ALA A 193 -20.55 1.23 -6.49
CA ALA A 193 -22.00 1.21 -6.41
C ALA A 193 -22.66 2.33 -7.23
N LEU A 194 -22.05 3.53 -7.26
CA LEU A 194 -22.50 4.63 -8.11
C LEU A 194 -22.37 4.28 -9.59
N ILE A 195 -21.27 3.64 -10.00
CA ILE A 195 -21.08 3.16 -11.38
C ILE A 195 -22.10 2.05 -11.72
N GLU A 196 -22.42 1.16 -10.76
CA GLU A 196 -23.44 0.12 -10.94
C GLU A 196 -24.88 0.67 -10.96
N GLY A 197 -25.09 1.89 -10.46
CA GLY A 197 -26.41 2.46 -10.23
C GLY A 197 -27.21 1.75 -9.12
N ARG A 198 -26.54 1.07 -8.18
CA ARG A 198 -27.17 0.26 -7.13
C ARG A 198 -26.60 0.58 -5.75
N VAL A 199 -27.22 1.55 -5.07
CA VAL A 199 -26.91 1.92 -3.69
C VAL A 199 -28.08 1.51 -2.81
N ASP A 200 -28.11 0.23 -2.42
CA ASP A 200 -29.20 -0.37 -1.65
C ASP A 200 -28.75 -0.85 -0.26
N ALA A 201 -29.67 -1.48 0.49
CA ALA A 201 -29.35 -2.03 1.80
C ALA A 201 -28.32 -3.17 1.75
N ALA A 202 -28.19 -3.88 0.62
CA ALA A 202 -27.17 -4.92 0.46
C ALA A 202 -25.78 -4.29 0.36
N TRP A 203 -25.65 -3.20 -0.40
CA TRP A 203 -24.43 -2.39 -0.43
C TRP A 203 -23.99 -1.93 0.96
N ALA A 204 -24.90 -1.37 1.75
CA ALA A 204 -24.56 -0.89 3.10
C ALA A 204 -24.00 -2.01 3.99
N ARG A 205 -24.53 -3.23 3.88
CA ARG A 205 -24.02 -4.41 4.61
C ARG A 205 -22.61 -4.81 4.17
N TRP A 206 -22.27 -4.66 2.89
CA TRP A 206 -20.94 -4.99 2.38
C TRP A 206 -19.88 -3.98 2.77
N VAL A 207 -20.22 -2.68 2.81
CA VAL A 207 -19.28 -1.60 3.16
C VAL A 207 -19.00 -1.55 4.67
N ARG A 208 -20.02 -1.81 5.48
CA ARG A 208 -19.97 -1.70 6.95
C ARG A 208 -18.73 -2.35 7.61
N PRO A 209 -18.37 -3.63 7.37
CA PRO A 209 -17.21 -4.23 8.03
C PRO A 209 -15.90 -3.50 7.73
N TRP A 210 -15.73 -2.97 6.51
CA TRP A 210 -14.52 -2.23 6.11
C TRP A 210 -14.47 -0.86 6.76
N THR A 211 -15.60 -0.15 6.79
CA THR A 211 -15.73 1.13 7.50
C THR A 211 -15.47 0.97 8.99
N MET A 212 -16.04 -0.06 9.63
CA MET A 212 -15.84 -0.32 11.05
C MET A 212 -14.39 -0.70 11.36
N ALA A 213 -13.78 -1.57 10.55
CA ALA A 213 -12.38 -1.95 10.72
C ALA A 213 -11.45 -0.72 10.66
N ALA A 214 -11.64 0.15 9.67
CA ALA A 214 -10.90 1.41 9.56
C ALA A 214 -11.17 2.34 10.76
N TRP A 215 -12.43 2.50 11.14
CA TRP A 215 -12.82 3.36 12.26
C TRP A 215 -12.20 2.94 13.60
N CYS A 216 -12.09 1.63 13.87
CA CYS A 216 -11.46 1.12 15.09
C CYS A 216 -10.00 1.55 15.27
N PHE A 217 -9.29 1.92 14.20
CA PHE A 217 -7.92 2.43 14.29
C PHE A 217 -7.83 3.95 14.48
N LEU A 218 -8.97 4.66 14.40
CA LEU A 218 -9.07 6.11 14.59
C LEU A 218 -9.69 6.52 15.94
N THR A 219 -10.04 5.55 16.79
CA THR A 219 -10.66 5.76 18.11
C THR A 219 -9.93 4.98 19.19
#